data_AF-A0A9E0KL68-F1
#
_entry.id   AF-A0A9E0KL68-F1
#
_cell.length_a   1.000
_cell.length_b   1.000
_cell.length_c   1.000
_cell.angle_alpha   90.00
_cell.angle_beta   90.00
_cell.angle_gamma   90.00
#
_symmetry.space_group_name_H-M   'P 1'
#
loop_
_entity.id
_entity.type
_entity.pdbx_description
1 polymer ?
#
loop_
_entity_poly.entity_id
_entity_poly.type
_entity_poly.pdbx_seq_one_letter_code
_entity_poly.pdbx_strand_id
1 'polypeptide(L)'
;MSEPKRKSALVVEGGGMRGIFAAGVLRAFASAGFDPFDLYIGVSAGACHLASHLAGQYDRNLAVTLRYSLSPRFINPWRFLRGGHLMDLDWMWEQTIRHDRLDLTALFETLSRCNKEYRIVATSMETGKALYLSPGPDTLEHFLKVSSAIPVLYRKVLEVGGEKATDGGVVDAIPAREAHRRGATDITVIRSRPVGYVKKESPVALMVLARYYRKYPGLMKSFRRRADVYNAAVRFVRRPPPGVRVTEIAPPAELDVGRTTRDEARLRAAYSTGMDCGSRYLRERAAGHSE
;
A
#
# COMPACT_ATOMS: atom_id res chain seq x y z
N MET A 1 17.23 -34.03 -7.46
CA MET A 1 16.32 -33.06 -8.11
C MET A 1 16.35 -31.79 -7.28
N SER A 2 16.78 -30.65 -7.83
CA SER A 2 16.72 -29.39 -7.08
C SER A 2 15.26 -29.04 -6.79
N GLU A 3 14.97 -28.58 -5.57
CA GLU A 3 13.64 -28.08 -5.22
C GLU A 3 13.27 -26.95 -6.20
N PRO A 4 12.08 -26.95 -6.81
CA PRO A 4 11.68 -25.89 -7.74
C PRO A 4 11.74 -24.52 -7.04
N LYS A 5 12.31 -23.52 -7.71
CA LYS A 5 12.43 -22.15 -7.18
C LYS A 5 11.07 -21.65 -6.70
N ARG A 6 10.95 -21.40 -5.39
CA ARG A 6 9.72 -20.85 -4.79
C ARG A 6 9.49 -19.42 -5.27
N LYS A 7 8.32 -19.14 -5.84
CA LYS A 7 7.94 -17.78 -6.24
C LYS A 7 7.79 -16.92 -4.99
N SER A 8 8.51 -15.80 -4.96
CA SER A 8 8.58 -14.91 -3.81
C SER A 8 7.78 -13.63 -4.07
N ALA A 9 7.01 -13.18 -3.08
CA ALA A 9 6.20 -11.97 -3.20
C ALA A 9 6.44 -10.97 -2.07
N LEU A 10 6.42 -9.69 -2.42
CA LEU A 10 6.41 -8.57 -1.50
C LEU A 10 5.04 -7.88 -1.53
N VAL A 11 4.34 -7.91 -0.40
CA VAL A 11 3.04 -7.29 -0.21
C VAL A 11 3.17 -6.09 0.72
N VAL A 12 2.72 -4.92 0.28
CA VAL A 12 2.82 -3.68 1.08
C VAL A 12 1.43 -3.11 1.35
N GLU A 13 1.05 -3.09 2.63
CA GLU A 13 -0.26 -2.61 3.09
C GLU A 13 -0.43 -1.10 2.87
N GLY A 14 -1.64 -0.70 2.48
CA GLY A 14 -2.04 0.71 2.43
C GLY A 14 -2.28 1.33 3.81
N GLY A 15 -1.83 2.57 4.00
CA GLY A 15 -1.87 3.21 5.33
C GLY A 15 -2.06 4.72 5.37
N GLY A 16 -2.15 5.40 4.22
CA GLY A 16 -1.94 6.86 4.18
C GLY A 16 -0.58 7.19 4.80
N MET A 17 -0.54 8.15 5.74
CA MET A 17 0.70 8.55 6.41
C MET A 17 1.38 7.43 7.21
N ARG A 18 0.63 6.41 7.66
CA ARG A 18 1.23 5.22 8.31
C ARG A 18 2.12 4.40 7.39
N GLY A 19 1.94 4.55 6.08
CA GLY A 19 2.77 3.86 5.09
C GLY A 19 4.24 4.26 5.20
N ILE A 20 4.57 5.37 5.86
CA ILE A 20 5.96 5.84 6.00
C ILE A 20 6.87 4.81 6.69
N PHE A 21 6.31 3.99 7.58
CA PHE A 21 7.00 2.83 8.14
C PHE A 21 7.50 1.88 7.04
N ALA A 22 6.63 1.56 6.08
CA ALA A 22 6.99 0.69 4.95
C ALA A 22 8.05 1.31 4.04
N ALA A 23 8.05 2.64 3.88
CA ALA A 23 9.11 3.33 3.16
C ALA A 23 10.48 3.13 3.83
N GLY A 24 10.53 3.14 5.17
CA GLY A 24 11.74 2.82 5.94
C GLY A 24 12.20 1.38 5.75
N VAL A 25 11.28 0.41 5.81
CA VAL A 25 11.60 -1.00 5.56
C VAL A 25 12.18 -1.20 4.16
N LEU A 26 11.56 -0.60 3.14
CA LEU A 26 12.03 -0.67 1.75
C LEU A 26 13.39 0.02 1.57
N ARG A 27 13.68 1.08 2.34
CA ARG A 27 15.01 1.70 2.34
C ARG A 27 16.07 0.77 2.92
N ALA A 28 15.76 0.06 4.01
CA ALA A 28 16.67 -0.93 4.58
C ALA A 28 16.96 -2.07 3.60
N PHE A 29 15.93 -2.56 2.90
CA PHE A 29 16.09 -3.57 1.84
C PHE A 29 17.01 -3.07 0.72
N ALA A 30 16.76 -1.87 0.21
CA ALA A 30 17.57 -1.25 -0.82
C ALA A 30 19.03 -1.06 -0.38
N SER A 31 19.27 -0.62 0.86
CA SER A 31 20.61 -0.39 1.41
C SER A 31 21.42 -1.68 1.51
N ALA A 32 20.75 -2.82 1.65
CA ALA A 32 21.37 -4.14 1.70
C ALA A 32 21.38 -4.86 0.33
N GLY A 33 20.91 -4.22 -0.75
CA GLY A 33 20.73 -4.88 -2.06
C GLY A 33 19.74 -6.06 -2.01
N PHE A 34 18.83 -6.08 -1.04
CA PHE A 34 17.90 -7.17 -0.83
C PHE A 34 16.64 -6.98 -1.66
N ASP A 35 16.52 -7.73 -2.76
CA ASP A 35 15.32 -7.71 -3.60
C ASP A 35 15.00 -9.07 -4.28
N PRO A 36 14.76 -10.14 -3.49
CA PRO A 36 14.57 -11.50 -4.01
C PRO A 36 13.17 -11.75 -4.60
N PHE A 37 12.32 -10.73 -4.72
CA PHE A 37 10.91 -10.91 -5.02
C PHE A 37 10.63 -10.96 -6.52
N ASP A 38 9.73 -11.87 -6.91
CA ASP A 38 9.21 -12.01 -8.27
C ASP A 38 7.87 -11.26 -8.44
N LEU A 39 7.13 -11.02 -7.36
CA LEU A 39 5.80 -10.39 -7.39
C LEU A 39 5.66 -9.30 -6.31
N TYR A 40 5.25 -8.11 -6.73
CA TYR A 40 5.02 -6.94 -5.88
C TYR A 40 3.55 -6.60 -5.91
N ILE A 41 2.90 -6.54 -4.74
CA ILE A 41 1.50 -6.11 -4.64
C ILE A 41 1.38 -5.00 -3.60
N GLY A 42 0.93 -3.84 -4.06
CA GLY A 42 0.76 -2.67 -3.21
C GLY A 42 -0.66 -2.14 -3.19
N VAL A 43 -1.02 -1.51 -2.06
CA VAL A 43 -2.31 -0.85 -1.88
C VAL A 43 -2.07 0.59 -1.45
N SER A 44 -2.70 1.57 -2.10
CA SER A 44 -2.65 2.98 -1.69
C SER A 44 -1.19 3.45 -1.54
N ALA A 45 -0.81 4.06 -0.41
CA ALA A 45 0.58 4.41 -0.10
C ALA A 45 1.59 3.26 -0.30
N GLY A 46 1.21 2.01 -0.01
CA GLY A 46 2.06 0.84 -0.23
C GLY A 46 2.36 0.60 -1.71
N ALA A 47 1.39 0.86 -2.60
CA ALA A 47 1.63 0.83 -4.04
C ALA A 47 2.62 1.91 -4.45
N CYS A 48 2.43 3.15 -4.01
CA CYS A 48 3.37 4.24 -4.30
C CYS A 48 4.78 3.94 -3.82
N HIS A 49 4.91 3.32 -2.65
CA HIS A 49 6.22 3.00 -2.09
C HIS A 49 6.96 1.92 -2.86
N LEU A 50 6.24 0.88 -3.30
CA LEU A 50 6.77 -0.14 -4.19
C LEU A 50 7.18 0.44 -5.54
N ALA A 51 6.41 1.36 -6.09
CA ALA A 51 6.76 2.01 -7.36
C ALA A 51 8.11 2.74 -7.25
N SER A 52 8.31 3.57 -6.22
CA SER A 52 9.60 4.24 -6.01
C SER A 52 10.75 3.24 -5.77
N HIS A 53 10.50 2.13 -5.07
CA HIS A 53 11.50 1.08 -4.85
C HIS A 53 11.91 0.38 -6.15
N LEU A 54 10.94 0.00 -6.98
CA LEU A 54 11.17 -0.62 -8.30
C LEU A 54 11.85 0.34 -9.30
N ALA A 55 11.67 1.66 -9.12
CA ALA A 55 12.37 2.68 -9.89
C ALA A 55 13.80 2.97 -9.37
N GLY A 56 14.26 2.30 -8.32
CA GLY A 56 15.55 2.60 -7.67
C GLY A 56 15.59 3.94 -6.90
N GLN A 57 14.44 4.62 -6.74
CA GLN A 57 14.32 5.92 -6.10
C GLN A 57 14.02 5.79 -4.60
N TYR A 58 14.93 5.17 -3.85
CA TYR A 58 14.67 4.70 -2.48
C TYR A 58 14.36 5.81 -1.46
N ASP A 59 14.90 7.01 -1.64
CA ASP A 59 14.67 8.15 -0.74
C ASP A 59 13.42 8.97 -1.12
N ARG A 60 12.85 8.72 -2.31
CA ARG A 60 11.71 9.47 -2.85
C ARG A 60 10.47 9.37 -1.97
N ASN A 61 10.20 8.21 -1.39
CA ASN A 61 9.00 8.00 -0.57
C ASN A 61 8.98 8.91 0.67
N LEU A 62 10.13 9.06 1.35
CA LEU A 62 10.26 9.96 2.49
C LEU A 62 10.16 11.42 2.03
N ALA A 63 10.90 11.79 0.97
CA ALA A 63 10.90 13.15 0.44
C ALA A 63 9.50 13.62 0.02
N VAL A 64 8.77 12.82 -0.75
CA VAL A 64 7.39 13.13 -1.20
C VAL A 64 6.44 13.24 -0.02
N THR A 65 6.55 12.34 0.97
CA THR A 65 5.69 12.39 2.16
C THR A 65 5.92 13.68 2.95
N LEU A 66 7.18 14.03 3.23
CA LEU A 66 7.51 15.22 4.02
C LEU A 66 7.21 16.51 3.27
N ARG A 67 7.51 16.57 1.97
CA ARG A 67 7.33 17.79 1.17
C ARG A 67 5.86 18.06 0.82
N TYR A 68 5.12 17.04 0.40
CA TYR A 68 3.77 17.22 -0.14
C TYR A 68 2.68 16.78 0.81
N SER A 69 2.84 15.65 1.50
CA SER A 69 1.77 15.13 2.35
C SER A 69 1.57 15.89 3.66
N LEU A 70 2.60 16.62 4.11
CA LEU A 70 2.52 17.55 5.24
C LEU A 70 1.90 18.90 4.88
N SER A 71 1.87 19.25 3.59
CA SER A 71 1.39 20.54 3.14
C SER A 71 -0.07 20.77 3.56
N PRO A 72 -0.41 21.96 4.11
CA PRO A 72 -1.80 22.33 4.37
C PRO A 72 -2.63 22.41 3.08
N ARG A 73 -1.96 22.53 1.92
CA ARG A 73 -2.62 22.45 0.61
C ARG A 73 -3.06 21.02 0.28
N PHE A 74 -2.30 20.01 0.70
CA PHE A 74 -2.70 18.62 0.52
C PHE A 74 -3.86 18.26 1.42
N ILE A 75 -3.69 18.35 2.74
CA ILE A 75 -4.74 18.01 3.69
C ILE A 75 -5.39 19.30 4.22
N ASN A 76 -6.60 19.60 3.78
CA ASN A 76 -7.27 20.86 4.10
C ASN A 76 -8.70 20.64 4.64
N PRO A 77 -8.91 20.73 5.97
CA PRO A 77 -10.24 20.57 6.58
C PRO A 77 -11.24 21.66 6.12
N TRP A 78 -10.79 22.90 5.94
CA TRP A 78 -11.65 23.99 5.50
C TRP A 78 -12.17 23.79 4.07
N ARG A 79 -11.32 23.29 3.16
CA ARG A 79 -11.73 22.88 1.81
C ARG A 79 -12.76 21.77 1.87
N PHE A 80 -12.59 20.81 2.78
CA PHE A 80 -13.53 19.70 2.97
C PHE A 80 -14.91 20.17 3.46
N LEU A 81 -14.94 21.09 4.42
CA LEU A 81 -16.19 21.70 4.92
C LEU A 81 -16.93 22.48 3.83
N ARG A 82 -16.21 23.13 2.91
CA ARG A 82 -16.77 23.87 1.77
C ARG A 82 -17.21 23.00 0.58
N GLY A 83 -17.18 21.67 0.70
CA GLY A 83 -17.61 20.79 -0.39
C GLY A 83 -16.49 20.08 -1.16
N GLY A 84 -15.22 20.46 -0.94
CA GLY A 84 -14.06 19.92 -1.66
C GLY A 84 -13.43 18.68 -1.01
N HIS A 85 -12.22 18.33 -1.47
CA HIS A 85 -11.46 17.19 -0.96
C HIS A 85 -10.81 17.50 0.39
N LEU A 86 -10.78 16.54 1.31
CA LEU A 86 -9.89 16.64 2.46
C LEU A 86 -8.44 16.49 1.98
N MET A 87 -8.15 15.44 1.22
CA MET A 87 -6.84 15.14 0.65
C MET A 87 -6.83 15.46 -0.85
N ASP A 88 -6.03 16.44 -1.25
CA ASP A 88 -5.96 16.92 -2.63
C ASP A 88 -5.01 16.08 -3.48
N LEU A 89 -5.49 14.93 -3.95
CA LEU A 89 -4.69 14.06 -4.80
C LEU A 89 -4.40 14.69 -6.16
N ASP A 90 -5.25 15.59 -6.65
CA ASP A 90 -5.02 16.29 -7.92
C ASP A 90 -3.79 17.19 -7.79
N TRP A 91 -3.77 18.05 -6.77
CA TRP A 91 -2.61 18.89 -6.46
C TRP A 91 -1.36 18.08 -6.15
N MET A 92 -1.45 17.06 -5.28
CA MET A 92 -0.28 16.27 -4.90
C MET A 92 0.35 15.57 -6.12
N TRP A 93 -0.45 14.95 -7.00
CA TRP A 93 0.08 14.32 -8.20
C TRP A 93 0.70 15.34 -9.15
N GLU A 94 0.06 16.49 -9.37
CA GLU A 94 0.61 17.55 -10.21
C GLU A 94 2.00 17.98 -9.71
N GLN A 95 2.14 18.26 -8.41
CA GLN A 95 3.44 18.66 -7.85
C GLN A 95 4.48 17.55 -7.94
N THR A 96 4.07 16.32 -7.64
CA THR A 96 4.99 15.19 -7.67
C THR A 96 5.46 14.89 -9.10
N ILE A 97 4.58 14.95 -10.11
CA ILE A 97 4.95 14.78 -11.52
C ILE A 97 5.86 15.90 -12.00
N ARG A 98 5.64 17.13 -11.52
CA ARG A 98 6.43 18.29 -11.95
C ARG A 98 7.83 18.34 -11.34
N HIS A 99 8.00 17.94 -10.08
CA HIS A 99 9.22 18.20 -9.31
C HIS A 99 9.93 16.95 -8.80
N ASP A 100 9.22 15.84 -8.61
CA ASP A 100 9.75 14.62 -7.99
C ASP A 100 9.19 13.38 -8.73
N ARG A 101 9.19 13.42 -10.07
CA ARG A 101 8.51 12.40 -10.88
C ARG A 101 9.12 11.03 -10.65
N LEU A 102 8.27 10.01 -10.69
CA LEU A 102 8.71 8.63 -10.68
C LEU A 102 9.49 8.35 -11.97
N ASP A 103 10.64 7.70 -11.88
CA ASP A 103 11.38 7.24 -13.07
C ASP A 103 10.67 5.99 -13.65
N LEU A 104 9.76 6.24 -14.58
CA LEU A 104 8.96 5.20 -15.22
C LEU A 104 9.84 4.27 -16.06
N THR A 105 10.86 4.81 -16.73
CA THR A 105 11.77 4.03 -17.56
C THR A 105 12.53 3.02 -16.71
N ALA A 106 13.19 3.48 -15.63
CA ALA A 106 13.94 2.61 -14.72
C ALA A 106 13.04 1.53 -14.08
N LEU A 107 11.81 1.90 -13.72
CA LEU A 107 10.84 0.96 -13.15
C LEU A 107 10.48 -0.15 -14.13
N PHE A 108 10.10 0.19 -15.36
CA PHE A 108 9.69 -0.81 -16.36
C PHE A 108 10.88 -1.62 -16.90
N GLU A 109 12.08 -1.05 -16.93
CA GLU A 109 13.33 -1.80 -17.15
C GLU A 109 13.56 -2.84 -16.04
N THR A 110 13.38 -2.46 -14.78
CA THR A 110 13.51 -3.38 -13.63
C THR A 110 12.49 -4.51 -13.71
N LEU A 111 11.24 -4.21 -14.05
CA LEU A 111 10.19 -5.22 -14.21
C LEU A 111 10.50 -6.21 -15.35
N SER A 112 10.93 -5.70 -16.50
CA SER A 112 11.20 -6.52 -17.69
C SER A 112 12.47 -7.34 -17.56
N ARG A 113 13.61 -6.74 -17.19
CA ARG A 113 14.90 -7.42 -17.09
C ARG A 113 14.91 -8.53 -16.03
N CYS A 114 14.19 -8.33 -14.93
CA CYS A 114 14.16 -9.28 -13.83
C CYS A 114 12.92 -10.20 -13.85
N ASN A 115 12.06 -10.12 -14.88
CA ASN A 115 10.80 -10.85 -14.98
C ASN A 115 9.93 -10.71 -13.72
N LYS A 116 9.85 -9.47 -13.19
CA LYS A 116 9.09 -9.14 -11.97
C LYS A 116 7.68 -8.69 -12.35
N GLU A 117 6.70 -9.10 -11.55
CA GLU A 117 5.31 -8.65 -11.66
C GLU A 117 5.00 -7.55 -10.65
N TYR A 118 4.35 -6.46 -11.09
CA TYR A 118 3.83 -5.44 -10.18
C TYR A 118 2.31 -5.31 -10.30
N ARG A 119 1.62 -5.28 -9.16
CA ARG A 119 0.16 -5.19 -9.06
C ARG A 119 -0.25 -4.07 -8.10
N ILE A 120 -1.21 -3.27 -8.54
CA ILE A 120 -1.82 -2.20 -7.76
C ILE A 120 -3.25 -2.58 -7.44
N VAL A 121 -3.62 -2.57 -6.16
CA VAL A 121 -5.00 -2.90 -5.76
C VAL A 121 -5.87 -1.66 -5.79
N ALA A 122 -6.99 -1.75 -6.50
CA ALA A 122 -8.09 -0.80 -6.43
C ALA A 122 -9.40 -1.51 -6.10
N THR A 123 -10.43 -0.74 -5.79
CA THR A 123 -11.78 -1.26 -5.55
C THR A 123 -12.70 -0.79 -6.66
N SER A 124 -13.36 -1.71 -7.35
CA SER A 124 -14.49 -1.39 -8.22
C SER A 124 -15.64 -0.81 -7.40
N MET A 125 -16.13 0.36 -7.78
CA MET A 125 -17.30 0.99 -7.14
C MET A 125 -18.59 0.29 -7.53
N GLU A 126 -18.69 -0.23 -8.77
CA GLU A 126 -19.90 -0.89 -9.25
C GLU A 126 -20.06 -2.28 -8.64
N THR A 127 -19.03 -3.12 -8.73
CA THR A 127 -19.10 -4.51 -8.27
C THR A 127 -18.72 -4.68 -6.80
N GLY A 128 -17.97 -3.72 -6.23
CA GLY A 128 -17.38 -3.86 -4.89
C GLY A 128 -16.25 -4.88 -4.82
N LYS A 129 -15.70 -5.34 -5.94
CA LYS A 129 -14.61 -6.33 -5.99
C LYS A 129 -13.24 -5.66 -6.10
N ALA A 130 -12.20 -6.41 -5.75
CA ALA A 130 -10.81 -6.00 -5.96
C ALA A 130 -10.46 -6.01 -7.44
N LEU A 131 -9.82 -4.93 -7.88
CA LEU A 131 -9.16 -4.81 -9.16
C LEU A 131 -7.66 -4.91 -8.90
N TYR A 132 -7.01 -5.96 -9.44
CA TYR A 132 -5.57 -6.15 -9.36
C TYR A 132 -4.93 -5.67 -10.65
N LEU A 133 -4.63 -4.37 -10.68
CA LEU A 133 -4.21 -3.67 -11.88
C LEU A 133 -2.76 -3.99 -12.22
N SER A 134 -2.50 -4.31 -13.48
CA SER A 134 -1.16 -4.43 -14.06
C SER A 134 -0.82 -3.11 -14.76
N PRO A 135 0.00 -2.23 -14.16
CA PRO A 135 0.31 -0.93 -14.76
C PRO A 135 1.25 -1.09 -15.97
N GLY A 136 1.08 -0.21 -16.94
CA GLY A 136 2.06 0.07 -18.01
C GLY A 136 2.60 1.50 -17.88
N PRO A 137 3.54 1.92 -18.75
CA PRO A 137 4.17 3.24 -18.71
C PRO A 137 3.16 4.40 -18.62
N ASP A 138 2.09 4.33 -19.43
CA ASP A 138 1.10 5.40 -19.52
C ASP A 138 -0.01 5.33 -18.46
N THR A 139 -0.13 4.20 -17.75
CA THR A 139 -1.22 3.97 -16.80
C THR A 139 -0.80 3.94 -15.34
N LEU A 140 0.50 3.78 -15.07
CA LEU A 140 1.02 3.61 -13.71
C LEU A 140 0.63 4.76 -12.77
N GLU A 141 0.94 6.01 -13.15
CA GLU A 141 0.70 7.18 -12.30
C GLU A 141 -0.80 7.33 -11.97
N HIS A 142 -1.67 7.04 -12.95
CA HIS A 142 -3.12 7.05 -12.77
C HIS A 142 -3.61 5.92 -11.87
N PHE A 143 -3.11 4.69 -12.04
CA PHE A 143 -3.49 3.56 -11.19
C PHE A 143 -3.06 3.77 -9.73
N LEU A 144 -1.89 4.35 -9.49
CA LEU A 144 -1.45 4.76 -8.15
C LEU A 144 -2.41 5.78 -7.52
N LYS A 145 -2.89 6.74 -8.32
CA LYS A 145 -3.86 7.75 -7.88
C LYS A 145 -5.20 7.12 -7.51
N VAL A 146 -5.73 6.24 -8.36
CA VAL A 146 -6.96 5.48 -8.11
C VAL A 146 -6.84 4.66 -6.83
N SER A 147 -5.73 3.94 -6.65
CA SER A 147 -5.46 3.13 -5.47
C SER A 147 -5.36 3.96 -4.18
N SER A 148 -5.10 5.25 -4.28
CA SER A 148 -4.97 6.20 -3.16
C SER A 148 -6.22 7.05 -2.93
N ALA A 149 -7.26 6.92 -3.78
CA ALA A 149 -8.48 7.72 -3.74
C ALA A 149 -9.42 7.27 -2.62
N ILE A 150 -9.09 7.61 -1.37
CA ILE A 150 -9.85 7.19 -0.19
C ILE A 150 -11.28 7.77 -0.24
N PRO A 151 -12.33 6.92 -0.19
CA PRO A 151 -13.71 7.36 -0.18
C PRO A 151 -13.99 8.45 0.87
N VAL A 152 -14.81 9.43 0.51
CA VAL A 152 -15.11 10.65 1.28
C VAL A 152 -13.94 11.63 1.39
N LEU A 153 -12.71 11.18 1.67
CA LEU A 153 -11.55 12.07 1.82
C LEU A 153 -11.10 12.69 0.49
N TYR A 154 -11.26 11.93 -0.59
CA TYR A 154 -11.19 12.39 -1.97
C TYR A 154 -12.54 12.12 -2.62
N ARG A 155 -13.20 13.18 -3.11
CA ARG A 155 -14.62 13.13 -3.52
C ARG A 155 -14.80 12.89 -5.02
N LYS A 156 -13.75 13.05 -5.81
CA LYS A 156 -13.79 12.82 -7.25
C LYS A 156 -13.72 11.32 -7.51
N VAL A 157 -14.56 10.85 -8.44
CA VAL A 157 -14.54 9.47 -8.91
C VAL A 157 -13.50 9.37 -10.01
N LEU A 158 -12.68 8.33 -9.94
CA LEU A 158 -11.69 8.01 -10.97
C LEU A 158 -12.10 6.69 -11.63
N GLU A 159 -11.62 6.45 -12.84
CA GLU A 159 -11.99 5.29 -13.63
C GLU A 159 -10.76 4.51 -14.10
N VAL A 160 -10.90 3.19 -14.21
CA VAL A 160 -9.89 2.31 -14.79
C VAL A 160 -10.57 1.46 -15.86
N GLY A 161 -10.21 1.66 -17.12
CA GLY A 161 -10.84 0.95 -18.24
C GLY A 161 -12.36 1.15 -18.31
N GLY A 162 -12.86 2.37 -18.00
CA GLY A 162 -14.28 2.69 -17.96
C GLY A 162 -15.02 2.24 -16.68
N GLU A 163 -14.35 1.53 -15.77
CA GLU A 163 -14.92 1.13 -14.48
C GLU A 163 -14.56 2.14 -13.39
N LYS A 164 -15.57 2.68 -12.70
CA LYS A 164 -15.38 3.58 -11.55
C LYS A 164 -14.67 2.84 -10.42
N ALA A 165 -13.59 3.42 -9.93
CA ALA A 165 -12.71 2.80 -8.96
C ALA A 165 -12.27 3.74 -7.85
N THR A 166 -11.91 3.16 -6.71
CA THR A 166 -11.47 3.86 -5.48
C THR A 166 -10.37 3.07 -4.76
N ASP A 167 -9.90 3.57 -3.62
CA ASP A 167 -8.80 3.00 -2.84
C ASP A 167 -8.95 1.48 -2.61
N GLY A 168 -7.88 0.72 -2.86
CA GLY A 168 -7.90 -0.75 -2.76
C GLY A 168 -8.08 -1.28 -1.34
N GLY A 169 -7.77 -0.46 -0.33
CA GLY A 169 -7.88 -0.81 1.09
C GLY A 169 -9.31 -0.90 1.60
N VAL A 170 -10.31 -0.72 0.73
CA VAL A 170 -11.73 -1.04 1.01
C VAL A 170 -11.96 -2.55 0.91
N VAL A 171 -11.41 -3.21 -0.11
CA VAL A 171 -11.67 -4.64 -0.39
C VAL A 171 -10.51 -5.56 -0.08
N ASP A 172 -9.27 -5.11 -0.24
CA ASP A 172 -8.11 -5.90 0.13
C ASP A 172 -6.94 -5.00 0.51
N ALA A 173 -6.78 -4.75 1.81
CA ALA A 173 -5.70 -3.93 2.33
C ALA A 173 -4.36 -4.69 2.44
N ILE A 174 -4.42 -6.03 2.56
CA ILE A 174 -3.24 -6.90 2.69
C ILE A 174 -3.42 -8.07 1.72
N PRO A 175 -3.08 -7.89 0.44
CA PRO A 175 -3.35 -8.87 -0.63
C PRO A 175 -2.41 -10.09 -0.61
N ALA A 176 -2.10 -10.63 0.58
CA ALA A 176 -1.27 -11.83 0.75
C ALA A 176 -1.94 -13.08 0.16
N ARG A 177 -3.27 -13.18 0.27
CA ARG A 177 -4.03 -14.24 -0.41
C ARG A 177 -3.93 -14.13 -1.92
N GLU A 178 -3.94 -12.91 -2.46
CA GLU A 178 -3.75 -12.72 -3.90
C GLU A 178 -2.35 -13.12 -4.34
N ALA A 179 -1.31 -12.74 -3.59
CA ALA A 179 0.05 -13.19 -3.86
C ALA A 179 0.13 -14.73 -3.94
N HIS A 180 -0.51 -15.42 -2.99
CA HIS A 180 -0.57 -16.87 -3.00
C HIS A 180 -1.36 -17.43 -4.20
N ARG A 181 -2.52 -16.86 -4.54
CA ARG A 181 -3.28 -17.26 -5.74
C ARG A 181 -2.48 -17.12 -7.04
N ARG A 182 -1.49 -16.23 -7.07
CA ARG A 182 -0.55 -16.04 -8.18
C ARG A 182 0.67 -16.95 -8.13
N GLY A 183 0.65 -17.96 -7.26
CA GLY A 183 1.67 -18.99 -7.13
C GLY A 183 2.79 -18.65 -6.14
N ALA A 184 2.73 -17.53 -5.42
CA ALA A 184 3.75 -17.22 -4.42
C ALA A 184 3.63 -18.15 -3.21
N THR A 185 4.77 -18.71 -2.79
CA THR A 185 4.88 -19.57 -1.60
C THR A 185 5.88 -19.04 -0.56
N ASP A 186 6.64 -17.99 -0.89
CA ASP A 186 7.39 -17.17 0.08
C ASP A 186 6.87 -15.73 0.01
N ILE A 187 6.08 -15.30 1.00
CA ILE A 187 5.41 -14.00 0.99
C ILE A 187 5.93 -13.15 2.13
N THR A 188 6.54 -12.01 1.82
CA THR A 188 6.88 -10.99 2.82
C THR A 188 5.80 -9.91 2.81
N VAL A 189 5.24 -9.60 3.97
CA VAL A 189 4.16 -8.62 4.14
C VAL A 189 4.65 -7.47 5.00
N ILE A 190 4.68 -6.26 4.46
CA ILE A 190 4.95 -5.05 5.24
C ILE A 190 3.63 -4.42 5.67
N ARG A 191 3.40 -4.37 6.99
CA ARG A 191 2.18 -3.86 7.61
C ARG A 191 2.27 -2.35 7.84
N SER A 192 1.12 -1.68 7.81
CA SER A 192 0.94 -0.28 8.24
C SER A 192 0.40 -0.16 9.68
N ARG A 193 0.20 -1.29 10.35
CA ARG A 193 -0.42 -1.44 11.66
C ARG A 193 0.35 -2.48 12.48
N PRO A 194 0.40 -2.33 13.82
CA PRO A 194 1.08 -3.31 14.66
C PRO A 194 0.51 -4.71 14.52
N VAL A 195 1.33 -5.72 14.82
CA VAL A 195 0.95 -7.14 14.74
C VAL A 195 -0.39 -7.35 15.44
N GLY A 196 -0.55 -6.89 16.69
CA GLY A 196 -1.77 -7.07 17.50
C GLY A 196 -3.04 -6.35 17.03
N TYR A 197 -2.99 -5.55 15.96
CA TYR A 197 -4.13 -4.74 15.54
C TYR A 197 -5.29 -5.58 14.99
N VAL A 198 -6.48 -5.39 15.58
CA VAL A 198 -7.75 -5.92 15.07
C VAL A 198 -8.58 -4.79 14.47
N LYS A 199 -9.01 -4.98 13.22
CA LYS A 199 -9.87 -4.02 12.54
C LYS A 199 -11.28 -4.14 13.09
N LYS A 200 -11.80 -3.03 13.61
CA LYS A 200 -13.20 -2.91 14.04
C LYS A 200 -14.01 -2.12 13.01
N GLU A 201 -15.28 -2.44 12.93
CA GLU A 201 -16.25 -1.63 12.19
C GLU A 201 -16.54 -0.32 12.92
N SER A 202 -16.99 0.68 12.17
CA SER A 202 -17.43 1.95 12.72
C SER A 202 -18.81 2.26 12.16
N PRO A 203 -19.89 2.15 12.97
CA PRO A 203 -21.25 2.46 12.53
C PRO A 203 -21.38 3.89 11.99
N VAL A 204 -20.71 4.85 12.65
CA VAL A 204 -20.65 6.25 12.21
C VAL A 204 -20.01 6.37 10.83
N ALA A 205 -18.87 5.71 10.60
CA ALA A 205 -18.24 5.71 9.28
C ALA A 205 -19.14 5.07 8.21
N LEU A 206 -19.82 3.96 8.52
CA LEU A 206 -20.75 3.30 7.61
C LEU A 206 -21.93 4.19 7.25
N MET A 207 -22.49 4.94 8.22
CA MET A 207 -23.56 5.91 7.98
C MET A 207 -23.12 7.03 7.05
N VAL A 208 -21.93 7.62 7.27
CA VAL A 208 -21.37 8.63 6.37
C VAL A 208 -21.18 8.05 4.97
N LEU A 209 -20.57 6.87 4.85
CA LEU A 209 -20.37 6.21 3.57
C LEU A 209 -21.69 5.91 2.85
N ALA A 210 -22.72 5.45 3.57
CA ALA A 210 -24.05 5.21 3.01
C ALA A 210 -24.66 6.48 2.42
N ARG A 211 -24.46 7.64 3.05
CA ARG A 211 -24.95 8.92 2.52
C ARG A 211 -24.32 9.30 1.18
N TYR A 212 -23.03 9.02 0.98
CA TYR A 212 -22.31 9.36 -0.26
C TYR A 212 -22.42 8.29 -1.35
N TYR A 213 -22.48 7.01 -0.98
CA TYR A 213 -22.29 5.87 -1.89
C TYR A 213 -23.50 4.93 -1.97
N ARG A 214 -24.69 5.38 -1.54
CA ARG A 214 -25.95 4.58 -1.64
C ARG A 214 -26.21 4.02 -3.04
N LYS A 215 -25.83 4.76 -4.09
CA LYS A 215 -25.99 4.33 -5.49
C LYS A 215 -25.06 3.19 -5.92
N TYR A 216 -24.11 2.80 -5.08
CA TYR A 216 -23.12 1.75 -5.32
C TYR A 216 -23.31 0.59 -4.34
N PRO A 217 -24.28 -0.32 -4.57
CA PRO A 217 -24.60 -1.39 -3.62
C PRO A 217 -23.42 -2.37 -3.42
N GLY A 218 -22.66 -2.66 -4.48
CA GLY A 218 -21.46 -3.50 -4.40
C GLY A 218 -20.41 -2.89 -3.47
N LEU A 219 -20.09 -1.62 -3.66
CA LEU A 219 -19.15 -0.89 -2.79
C LEU A 219 -19.65 -0.83 -1.33
N MET A 220 -20.94 -0.60 -1.10
CA MET A 220 -21.52 -0.60 0.24
C MET A 220 -21.42 -1.95 0.95
N LYS A 221 -21.61 -3.05 0.22
CA LYS A 221 -21.36 -4.41 0.75
C LYS A 221 -19.90 -4.58 1.19
N SER A 222 -18.98 -4.04 0.42
CA SER A 222 -17.55 -4.10 0.74
C SER A 222 -17.17 -3.24 1.94
N PHE A 223 -17.76 -2.06 2.11
CA PHE A 223 -17.55 -1.27 3.33
C PHE A 223 -18.00 -1.99 4.59
N ARG A 224 -19.17 -2.65 4.56
CA ARG A 224 -19.67 -3.45 5.69
C ARG A 224 -18.69 -4.57 6.02
N ARG A 225 -18.24 -5.33 5.02
CA ARG A 225 -17.32 -6.47 5.23
C ARG A 225 -15.85 -6.10 5.44
N ARG A 226 -15.49 -4.82 5.41
CA ARG A 226 -14.09 -4.38 5.39
C ARG A 226 -13.30 -4.88 6.60
N ALA A 227 -13.91 -4.88 7.79
CA ALA A 227 -13.27 -5.38 9.00
C ALA A 227 -12.99 -6.87 8.92
N ASP A 228 -14.00 -7.65 8.53
CA ASP A 228 -13.88 -9.11 8.36
C ASP A 228 -12.81 -9.49 7.34
N VAL A 229 -12.79 -8.82 6.19
CA VAL A 229 -11.82 -9.12 5.12
C VAL A 229 -10.40 -8.81 5.58
N TYR A 230 -10.19 -7.68 6.25
CA TYR A 230 -8.90 -7.32 6.82
C TYR A 230 -8.44 -8.34 7.88
N ASN A 231 -9.31 -8.68 8.83
CA ASN A 231 -8.97 -9.61 9.91
C ASN A 231 -8.76 -11.03 9.36
N ALA A 232 -9.48 -11.43 8.32
CA ALA A 232 -9.20 -12.65 7.59
C ALA A 232 -7.82 -12.60 6.92
N ALA A 233 -7.39 -11.47 6.36
CA ALA A 233 -6.06 -11.33 5.76
C ALA A 233 -4.96 -11.48 6.82
N VAL A 234 -5.13 -10.85 7.99
CA VAL A 234 -4.24 -11.07 9.15
C VAL A 234 -4.17 -12.54 9.54
N ARG A 235 -5.31 -13.26 9.59
CA ARG A 235 -5.32 -14.71 9.87
C ARG A 235 -4.52 -15.50 8.83
N PHE A 236 -4.66 -15.19 7.54
CA PHE A 236 -3.87 -15.84 6.49
C PHE A 236 -2.37 -15.60 6.65
N VAL A 237 -1.98 -14.37 7.00
CA VAL A 237 -0.57 -14.02 7.24
C VAL A 237 0.03 -14.83 8.39
N ARG A 238 -0.73 -15.00 9.48
CA ARG A 238 -0.25 -15.72 10.68
C ARG A 238 -0.39 -17.23 10.62
N ARG A 239 -1.34 -17.73 9.83
CA ARG A 239 -1.64 -19.16 9.66
C ARG A 239 -1.80 -19.45 8.17
N PRO A 240 -0.71 -19.36 7.39
CA PRO A 240 -0.76 -19.69 5.97
C PRO A 240 -1.01 -21.19 5.77
N PRO A 241 -1.50 -21.59 4.58
CA PRO A 241 -1.69 -23.00 4.26
C PRO A 241 -0.35 -23.75 4.22
N PRO A 242 -0.36 -25.10 4.34
CA PRO A 242 0.85 -25.91 4.24
C PRO A 242 1.65 -25.60 2.96
N GLY A 243 2.98 -25.56 3.09
CA GLY A 243 3.88 -25.24 1.97
C GLY A 243 4.00 -23.75 1.63
N VAL A 244 3.28 -22.86 2.32
CA VAL A 244 3.40 -21.40 2.15
C VAL A 244 4.05 -20.80 3.39
N ARG A 245 5.16 -20.11 3.19
CA ARG A 245 5.82 -19.28 4.19
C ARG A 245 5.34 -17.84 4.04
N VAL A 246 4.86 -17.25 5.13
CA VAL A 246 4.54 -15.83 5.19
C VAL A 246 5.30 -15.20 6.34
N THR A 247 6.02 -14.12 6.06
CA THR A 247 6.71 -13.32 7.08
C THR A 247 6.12 -11.91 7.12
N GLU A 248 5.76 -11.41 8.30
CA GLU A 248 5.27 -10.04 8.44
C GLU A 248 6.29 -9.12 9.11
N ILE A 249 6.46 -7.92 8.56
CA ILE A 249 7.23 -6.82 9.15
C ILE A 249 6.21 -5.75 9.53
N ALA A 250 6.06 -5.49 10.82
CA ALA A 250 5.03 -4.60 11.33
C ALA A 250 5.62 -3.55 12.28
N PRO A 251 5.02 -2.35 12.34
CA PRO A 251 5.45 -1.35 13.31
C PRO A 251 5.21 -1.84 14.75
N PRO A 252 6.05 -1.42 15.70
CA PRO A 252 5.82 -1.66 17.11
C PRO A 252 4.52 -0.99 17.60
N ALA A 253 3.95 -1.46 18.70
CA ALA A 253 2.62 -1.03 19.17
C ALA A 253 2.62 0.44 19.61
N GLU A 254 3.77 0.95 20.04
CA GLU A 254 4.01 2.28 20.57
C GLU A 254 4.10 3.34 19.45
N LEU A 255 4.17 2.91 18.19
CA LEU A 255 4.31 3.83 17.06
C LEU A 255 3.00 4.58 16.77
N ASP A 256 2.90 5.81 17.29
CA ASP A 256 1.73 6.68 17.15
C ASP A 256 1.72 7.48 15.84
N VAL A 257 1.47 6.77 14.74
CA VAL A 257 1.17 7.38 13.42
C VAL A 257 -0.25 7.01 12.98
N GLY A 258 -1.06 8.03 12.77
CA GLY A 258 -2.40 7.97 12.21
C GLY A 258 -2.39 8.07 10.68
N ARG A 259 -3.56 7.90 10.06
CA ARG A 259 -3.69 7.98 8.59
C ARG A 259 -3.41 9.36 8.02
N THR A 260 -3.60 10.41 8.83
CA THR A 260 -3.50 11.83 8.46
C THR A 260 -2.54 12.60 9.36
N THR A 261 -1.63 11.91 10.06
CA THR A 261 -0.60 12.54 10.90
C THR A 261 0.24 13.51 10.06
N ARG A 262 0.49 14.71 10.60
CA ARG A 262 1.31 15.74 9.95
C ARG A 262 2.53 16.18 10.75
N ASP A 263 2.76 15.53 11.87
CA ASP A 263 3.93 15.78 12.69
C ASP A 263 5.15 15.17 12.00
N GLU A 264 6.04 16.02 11.49
CA GLU A 264 7.24 15.59 10.78
C GLU A 264 8.15 14.72 11.65
N ALA A 265 8.34 15.09 12.92
CA ALA A 265 9.21 14.34 13.84
C ALA A 265 8.68 12.91 14.04
N ARG A 266 7.36 12.75 14.22
CA ARG A 266 6.73 11.42 14.32
C ARG A 266 6.86 10.61 13.04
N LEU A 267 6.73 11.23 11.86
CA LEU A 267 6.89 10.54 10.59
C LEU A 267 8.33 10.10 10.34
N ARG A 268 9.31 10.93 10.70
CA ARG A 268 10.73 10.57 10.65
C ARG A 268 11.04 9.44 11.62
N ALA A 269 10.55 9.50 12.85
CA ALA A 269 10.70 8.42 13.83
C ALA A 269 10.09 7.09 13.31
N ALA A 270 8.92 7.14 12.69
CA ALA A 270 8.28 5.98 12.08
C ALA A 270 9.07 5.43 10.88
N TYR A 271 9.65 6.30 10.07
CA TYR A 271 10.54 5.91 8.98
C TYR A 271 11.79 5.20 9.51
N SER A 272 12.48 5.79 10.49
CA SER A 272 13.66 5.20 11.14
C SER A 272 13.33 3.86 11.79
N THR A 273 12.21 3.77 12.51
CA THR A 273 11.72 2.49 13.07
C THR A 273 11.48 1.43 11.98
N GLY A 274 10.99 1.87 10.82
CA GLY A 274 10.84 1.02 9.63
C GLY A 274 12.19 0.50 9.12
N MET A 275 13.20 1.36 9.03
CA MET A 275 14.55 0.95 8.66
C MET A 275 15.10 -0.08 9.65
N ASP A 276 15.00 0.18 10.94
CA ASP A 276 15.50 -0.73 11.99
C ASP A 276 14.83 -2.10 11.92
N CYS A 277 13.50 -2.12 11.73
CA CYS A 277 12.74 -3.36 11.55
C CYS A 277 13.14 -4.10 10.27
N GLY A 278 13.36 -3.39 9.17
CA GLY A 278 13.87 -3.97 7.92
C GLY A 278 15.26 -4.58 8.09
N SER A 279 16.19 -3.86 8.71
CA SER A 279 17.54 -4.35 9.01
C SER A 279 17.53 -5.56 9.94
N ARG A 280 16.65 -5.58 10.96
CA ARG A 280 16.47 -6.75 11.82
C ARG A 280 15.98 -7.96 11.05
N TYR A 281 14.95 -7.80 10.22
CA TYR A 281 14.43 -8.87 9.36
C TYR A 281 15.54 -9.47 8.48
N LEU A 282 16.41 -8.63 7.91
CA LEU A 282 17.52 -9.10 7.07
C LEU A 282 18.53 -9.93 7.87
N ARG A 283 18.86 -9.52 9.11
CA ARG A 283 19.76 -10.29 10.00
C ARG A 283 19.17 -11.65 10.37
N GLU A 284 17.89 -11.68 10.76
CA GLU A 284 17.18 -12.91 11.12
C GLU A 284 17.11 -13.87 9.93
N ARG A 285 16.84 -13.33 8.72
CA ARG A 285 16.82 -14.13 7.49
C ARG A 285 18.20 -14.70 7.17
N ALA A 286 19.28 -13.94 7.32
CA ALA A 286 20.64 -14.43 7.08
C ALA A 286 21.04 -15.54 8.08
N ALA A 287 20.69 -15.40 9.36
CA ALA A 287 20.95 -16.42 10.38
C ALA A 287 20.22 -17.74 10.08
N GLY A 288 18.96 -17.69 9.65
CA GLY A 288 18.18 -18.89 9.31
C GLY A 288 18.55 -19.59 8.00
N HIS A 289 19.53 -19.09 7.23
CA HIS A 289 20.12 -19.81 6.08
C HIS A 289 21.48 -20.46 6.43
N SER A 290 21.92 -20.34 7.69
CA SER A 290 23.20 -20.90 8.17
C SER A 290 23.02 -22.19 9.00
N GLU A 291 21.79 -22.70 9.10
CA GLU A 291 21.41 -24.00 9.71
C GLU A 291 20.84 -24.93 8.64
#